data_AF-A0A6G7ZBY3-F1
#
_entry.id   AF-A0A6G7ZBY3-F1
#
_cell.length_a   1.000
_cell.length_b   1.000
_cell.length_c   1.000
_cell.angle_alpha   90.00
_cell.angle_beta   90.00
_cell.angle_gamma   90.00
#
_symmetry.space_group_name_H-M   'P 1'
#
loop_
_entity.id
_entity.type
_entity.pdbx_description
1 polymer ?
#
loop_
_entity_poly.entity_id
_entity_poly.type
_entity_poly.pdbx_seq_one_letter_code
_entity_poly.pdbx_strand_id
1 'polypeptide(L)'
;MGTTKLPKTCAGNQINYLDVYEWFVEVRELDDIWLHKIGYGGFSFAALRDKLIEHFVEDVPIAVYQGVKTLSSPMHSLGTEIRDKNMIYDSPILEWCLANVEVKQDENKI
;
A
#
# COMPACT_ATOMS: atom_id res chain seq x y z
N MET A 1 14.81 11.77 19.16
CA MET A 1 14.40 10.85 18.08
C MET A 1 12.88 10.87 18.05
N GLY A 2 12.30 11.68 17.15
CA GLY A 2 10.86 11.88 17.08
C GLY A 2 10.21 10.63 16.52
N THR A 3 9.34 9.99 17.28
CA THR A 3 8.49 8.93 16.77
C THR A 3 7.51 9.53 15.77
N THR A 4 7.76 9.38 14.47
CA THR A 4 6.80 9.70 13.42
C THR A 4 5.57 8.80 13.64
N LYS A 5 4.51 9.35 14.24
CA LYS A 5 3.25 8.64 14.46
C LYS A 5 2.54 8.48 13.12
N LEU A 6 2.68 7.31 12.51
CA LEU A 6 1.77 6.84 11.46
C LEU A 6 0.42 6.54 12.12
N PRO A 7 -0.73 6.86 11.51
CA PRO A 7 -0.98 7.29 10.12
C PRO A 7 -1.22 8.81 9.95
N LYS A 8 -0.94 9.36 8.75
CA LYS A 8 -1.22 10.76 8.39
C LYS A 8 -2.61 10.92 7.76
N THR A 9 -3.22 12.08 7.98
CA THR A 9 -4.50 12.47 7.36
C THR A 9 -4.28 13.30 6.11
N CYS A 10 -5.06 13.06 5.06
CA CYS A 10 -5.14 13.88 3.85
C CYS A 10 -6.31 14.86 3.97
N ALA A 11 -6.18 16.06 3.41
CA ALA A 11 -7.30 17.01 3.35
C ALA A 11 -8.37 16.54 2.34
N GLY A 12 -9.64 16.75 2.66
CA GLY A 12 -10.77 16.41 1.79
C GLY A 12 -11.24 14.96 1.88
N ASN A 13 -11.90 14.48 0.83
CA ASN A 13 -12.52 13.14 0.75
C ASN A 13 -11.88 12.22 -0.30
N GLN A 14 -10.81 12.68 -0.95
CA GLN A 14 -10.02 11.91 -1.92
C GLN A 14 -8.55 11.97 -1.52
N ILE A 15 -7.82 10.91 -1.82
CA ILE A 15 -6.38 10.87 -1.57
C ILE A 15 -5.69 11.81 -2.54
N ASN A 16 -5.01 12.84 -2.01
CA ASN A 16 -4.08 13.65 -2.77
C ASN A 16 -2.75 12.89 -2.91
N TYR A 17 -2.33 12.63 -4.14
CA TYR A 17 -1.08 11.92 -4.40
C TYR A 17 0.16 12.72 -3.95
N LEU A 18 0.06 14.05 -3.86
CA LEU A 18 1.16 14.88 -3.36
C LEU A 18 1.41 14.64 -1.88
N ASP A 19 0.36 14.50 -1.05
CA ASP A 19 0.50 14.19 0.38
C ASP A 19 1.21 12.83 0.58
N VAL A 20 0.95 11.87 -0.30
CA VAL A 20 1.64 10.56 -0.30
C VAL A 20 3.11 10.71 -0.68
N TYR A 21 3.42 11.50 -1.72
CA TYR A 21 4.80 11.78 -2.12
C TYR A 21 5.58 12.51 -1.02
N GLU A 22 5.01 13.54 -0.41
CA GLU A 22 5.63 14.31 0.67
C GLU A 22 5.91 13.43 1.90
N TRP A 23 5.05 12.46 2.17
CA TRP A 23 5.31 11.48 3.22
C TRP A 23 6.57 10.63 2.94
N PHE A 24 6.77 10.18 1.70
CA PHE A 24 8.01 9.46 1.35
C PHE A 24 9.26 10.34 1.48
N VAL A 25 9.17 11.62 1.12
CA VAL A 25 10.27 12.57 1.32
C VAL A 25 10.56 12.74 2.80
N GLU A 26 9.54 12.92 3.64
CA GLU A 26 9.72 13.08 5.08
C GLU A 26 10.36 11.85 5.72
N VAL A 27 9.91 10.64 5.37
CA VAL A 27 10.51 9.39 5.86
C VAL A 27 11.98 9.28 5.48
N ARG A 28 12.36 9.72 4.27
CA ARG A 28 13.76 9.79 3.85
C ARG A 28 14.55 10.81 4.67
N GLU A 29 14.05 12.04 4.80
CA GLU A 29 14.80 13.12 5.46
C GLU A 29 14.89 12.96 6.98
N LEU A 30 13.84 12.43 7.63
CA LEU A 30 13.79 12.31 9.09
C LEU A 30 14.33 10.98 9.61
N ASP A 31 14.07 9.88 8.90
CA ASP A 31 14.37 8.53 9.37
C ASP A 31 15.52 7.87 8.57
N ASP A 32 16.05 8.53 7.53
CA ASP A 32 17.07 7.98 6.60
C ASP A 32 16.64 6.65 5.94
N ILE A 33 15.33 6.51 5.70
CA ILE A 33 14.75 5.33 5.06
C ILE A 33 14.51 5.61 3.59
N TRP A 34 15.19 4.84 2.73
CA TRP A 34 15.12 5.00 1.28
C TRP A 34 14.14 4.03 0.64
N LEU A 35 13.39 4.53 -0.33
CA LEU A 35 12.43 3.74 -1.08
C LEU A 35 13.15 2.80 -2.06
N HIS A 36 13.07 1.48 -1.82
CA HIS A 36 13.65 0.48 -2.72
C HIS A 36 12.72 0.18 -3.90
N LYS A 37 11.45 -0.17 -3.61
CA LYS A 37 10.37 -0.40 -4.59
C LYS A 37 9.04 0.00 -3.97
N ILE A 38 8.10 0.46 -4.80
CA ILE A 38 6.73 0.74 -4.37
C ILE A 38 5.73 0.24 -5.41
N GLY A 39 4.70 -0.47 -4.95
CA GLY A 39 3.54 -0.79 -5.77
C GLY A 39 2.53 0.35 -5.74
N TYR A 40 2.11 0.86 -6.90
CA TYR A 40 1.02 1.84 -7.00
C TYR A 40 -0.16 1.29 -7.80
N GLY A 41 -1.35 1.85 -7.57
CA GLY A 41 -2.56 1.47 -8.30
C GLY A 41 -2.43 1.80 -9.78
N GLY A 42 -2.16 0.79 -10.61
CA GLY A 42 -1.85 0.96 -12.03
C GLY A 42 -2.96 1.59 -12.87
N PHE A 43 -4.19 1.64 -12.35
CA PHE A 43 -5.34 2.28 -13.01
C PHE A 43 -5.58 3.74 -12.58
N SER A 44 -5.24 4.11 -11.33
CA SER A 44 -5.78 5.33 -10.71
C SER A 44 -4.72 6.28 -10.12
N PHE A 45 -3.42 5.95 -10.22
CA PHE A 45 -2.35 6.74 -9.60
C PHE A 45 -1.13 6.98 -10.51
N ALA A 46 -1.34 7.18 -11.81
CA ALA A 46 -0.24 7.51 -12.74
C ALA A 46 0.53 8.78 -12.35
N ALA A 47 -0.17 9.81 -11.85
CA ALA A 47 0.45 11.06 -11.38
C ALA A 47 1.41 10.85 -10.20
N LEU A 48 1.12 9.89 -9.30
CA LEU A 48 2.04 9.54 -8.22
C LEU A 48 3.33 8.95 -8.78
N ARG A 49 3.23 8.06 -9.77
CA ARG A 49 4.40 7.45 -10.44
C ARG A 49 5.27 8.52 -11.08
N ASP A 50 4.67 9.44 -11.85
CA ASP A 50 5.42 10.52 -12.50
C ASP A 50 6.13 11.40 -11.47
N LYS A 51 5.48 11.70 -10.35
CA LYS A 51 6.10 12.48 -9.27
C LYS A 51 7.24 11.75 -8.57
N LEU A 52 7.10 10.44 -8.36
CA LEU A 52 8.13 9.62 -7.74
C LEU A 52 9.39 9.53 -8.61
N ILE A 53 9.26 9.34 -9.93
CA ILE A 53 10.43 9.23 -10.81
C ILE A 53 11.23 10.54 -10.98
N GLU A 54 10.65 11.70 -10.63
CA GLU A 54 11.40 12.97 -10.60
C GLU A 54 12.48 12.98 -9.50
N HIS A 55 12.27 12.22 -8.42
CA HIS A 55 13.07 12.30 -7.19
C HIS A 55 13.64 10.96 -6.72
N PHE A 56 13.16 9.85 -7.30
CA PHE A 56 13.63 8.49 -7.09
C PHE A 56 14.03 7.85 -8.43
N VAL A 57 14.67 6.69 -8.38
CA VAL A 57 15.07 5.97 -9.61
C VAL A 57 13.83 5.50 -10.36
N GLU A 58 13.86 5.57 -11.70
CA GLU A 58 12.73 5.24 -12.59
C GLU A 58 12.14 3.85 -12.33
N ASP A 59 12.96 2.90 -11.90
CA ASP A 59 12.57 1.51 -11.66
C ASP A 59 11.89 1.28 -10.30
N VAL A 60 11.80 2.30 -9.43
CA VAL A 60 11.24 2.20 -8.07
C VAL A 60 9.72 2.01 -8.07
N PRO A 61 8.91 2.85 -8.74
CA PRO A 61 7.46 2.66 -8.80
C PRO A 61 7.06 1.58 -9.81
N ILE A 62 6.39 0.54 -9.32
CA ILE A 62 5.88 -0.58 -10.10
C ILE A 62 4.35 -0.52 -10.14
N ALA A 63 3.78 -0.60 -11.33
CA ALA A 63 2.33 -0.69 -11.48
C ALA A 63 1.83 -2.04 -10.93
N VAL A 64 0.95 -1.99 -9.93
CA VAL A 64 0.30 -3.17 -9.38
C VAL A 64 -1.19 -3.08 -9.67
N TYR A 65 -1.67 -3.97 -10.54
CA TYR A 65 -3.08 -4.08 -10.85
C TYR A 65 -3.77 -4.95 -9.79
N GLN A 66 -4.80 -4.40 -9.16
CA GLN A 66 -5.54 -5.08 -8.10
C GLN A 66 -6.83 -5.66 -8.68
N GLY A 67 -6.82 -6.96 -8.94
CA GLY A 67 -7.98 -7.70 -9.42
C GLY A 67 -7.92 -9.16 -8.97
N VAL A 68 -9.00 -9.91 -9.20
CA VAL A 68 -9.11 -11.30 -8.71
C VAL A 68 -7.94 -12.17 -9.17
N LYS A 69 -7.47 -12.00 -10.41
CA LYS A 69 -6.34 -12.76 -10.96
C LYS A 69 -5.01 -12.48 -10.24
N THR A 70 -4.77 -11.24 -9.85
CA THR A 70 -3.50 -10.82 -9.23
C THR A 70 -3.53 -10.94 -7.71
N LEU A 71 -4.70 -10.84 -7.09
CA LEU A 71 -4.85 -10.86 -5.63
C LEU A 71 -5.18 -12.23 -5.05
N SER A 72 -5.77 -13.17 -5.80
CA SER A 72 -6.25 -14.44 -5.23
C SER A 72 -5.14 -15.22 -4.49
N SER A 73 -4.02 -15.52 -5.15
CA SER A 73 -2.91 -16.26 -4.52
C SER A 73 -2.23 -15.49 -3.36
N PRO A 74 -1.93 -14.18 -3.48
CA PRO A 74 -1.43 -13.39 -2.36
C PRO A 74 -2.38 -13.36 -1.15
N MET A 75 -3.69 -13.24 -1.37
CA MET A 75 -4.68 -13.23 -0.28
C MET A 75 -4.76 -14.58 0.45
N HIS A 76 -4.67 -15.71 -0.27
CA HIS A 76 -4.56 -17.03 0.36
C HIS A 76 -3.27 -17.20 1.18
N SER A 77 -2.16 -16.68 0.66
CA SER A 77 -0.88 -16.71 1.36
C SER A 77 -0.93 -15.86 2.64
N LEU A 78 -1.45 -14.63 2.54
CA LEU A 78 -1.66 -13.75 3.69
C LEU A 78 -2.54 -14.39 4.77
N GLY A 79 -3.63 -15.04 4.38
CA GLY A 79 -4.50 -15.76 5.32
C GLY A 79 -3.82 -16.93 6.02
N THR A 80 -2.79 -17.54 5.41
CA THR A 80 -1.98 -18.58 6.03
C THR A 80 -1.00 -17.98 7.04
N GLU A 81 -0.28 -16.93 6.66
CA GLU A 81 0.66 -16.23 7.56
C GLU A 81 -0.03 -15.66 8.82
N ILE A 82 -1.25 -15.13 8.67
CA ILE A 82 -2.06 -14.67 9.80
C ILE A 82 -2.42 -15.84 10.73
N ARG A 83 -2.83 -16.99 10.17
CA ARG A 83 -3.20 -18.19 10.96
C ARG A 83 -2.01 -18.76 11.73
N ASP A 84 -0.85 -18.74 11.10
CA ASP A 84 0.40 -19.27 11.65
C ASP A 84 1.09 -18.26 12.60
N LYS A 85 0.52 -17.07 12.77
CA LYS A 85 1.01 -15.98 13.63
C LYS A 85 2.40 -15.47 13.24
N ASN A 86 2.72 -15.53 11.95
CA ASN A 86 3.99 -15.04 11.40
C ASN A 86 3.96 -13.52 11.09
N MET A 87 2.81 -12.87 11.26
CA MET A 87 2.60 -11.46 10.96
C MET A 87 2.20 -10.68 12.21
N ILE A 88 2.79 -9.50 12.40
CA ILE A 88 2.35 -8.51 13.39
C ILE A 88 1.29 -7.62 12.74
N TYR A 89 0.12 -7.51 13.36
CA TYR A 89 -1.02 -6.71 12.87
C TYR A 89 -1.62 -5.82 13.97
N ASP A 90 -0.77 -5.09 14.68
CA ASP A 90 -1.11 -4.28 15.87
C ASP A 90 -1.61 -2.85 15.56
N SER A 91 -2.11 -2.63 14.33
CA SER A 91 -2.63 -1.33 13.90
C SER A 91 -4.16 -1.34 13.84
N PRO A 92 -4.86 -0.37 14.48
CA PRO A 92 -6.31 -0.32 14.45
C PRO A 92 -6.87 -0.11 13.03
N ILE A 93 -6.10 0.53 12.14
CA ILE A 93 -6.47 0.64 10.72
C ILE A 93 -6.39 -0.71 10.05
N LEU A 94 -5.32 -1.47 10.30
CA LEU A 94 -5.17 -2.80 9.72
C LEU A 94 -6.26 -3.75 10.24
N GLU A 95 -6.57 -3.71 11.53
CA GLU A 95 -7.69 -4.45 12.12
C GLU A 95 -9.02 -4.09 11.44
N TRP A 96 -9.27 -2.79 11.22
CA TRP A 96 -10.47 -2.34 10.50
C TRP A 96 -10.48 -2.85 9.06
N CYS A 97 -9.37 -2.75 8.33
CA CYS A 97 -9.25 -3.28 6.98
C CYS A 97 -9.54 -4.79 6.94
N LEU A 98 -8.90 -5.58 7.82
CA LEU A 98 -9.06 -7.03 7.88
C LEU A 98 -10.50 -7.44 8.21
N ALA A 99 -11.17 -6.70 9.10
CA ALA A 99 -12.57 -6.93 9.45
C ALA A 99 -13.56 -6.65 8.29
N ASN A 100 -13.13 -5.87 7.29
CA ASN A 100 -13.94 -5.49 6.11
C ASN A 100 -13.50 -6.21 4.83
N VAL A 101 -12.54 -7.13 4.89
CA VAL A 101 -12.18 -7.94 3.71
C VAL A 101 -13.31 -8.92 3.41
N GLU A 102 -13.79 -8.90 2.17
CA GLU A 102 -14.82 -9.83 1.68
C GLU A 102 -14.24 -10.87 0.71
N VAL A 103 -14.81 -12.08 0.74
CA VAL A 103 -14.45 -13.15 -0.20
C VAL A 103 -15.27 -13.01 -1.47
N LYS A 104 -14.60 -12.78 -2.60
CA LYS A 104 -15.20 -12.90 -3.92
C LYS A 104 -14.96 -14.30 -4.49
N GLN A 105 -16.01 -15.12 -4.56
CA GLN A 105 -15.94 -16.44 -5.16
C GLN A 105 -16.02 -16.36 -6.69
N ASP A 106 -15.51 -17.40 -7.35
CA ASP A 106 -15.66 -17.55 -8.80
C ASP A 106 -17.13 -17.75 -9.16
N GLU A 107 -17.64 -16.90 -10.04
CA GLU A 107 -19.03 -16.89 -10.53
C GLU A 107 -19.24 -17.90 -11.68
N ASN A 108 -18.16 -18.43 -12.28
CA ASN A 108 -18.22 -19.37 -13.41
C ASN A 108 -18.36 -20.85 -13.01
N LYS A 109 -18.81 -21.15 -11.77
CA LYS A 109 -19.05 -22.53 -11.34
C LYS A 109 -20.39 -23.04 -11.88
N ILE A 110 -20.36 -23.58 -13.09
CA ILE A 110 -21.33 -24.57 -13.62
C ILE A 110 -20.60 -25.90 -13.71
#